data_AF-A0A2G3A2F3-F1
#
_entry.id   AF-A0A2G3A2F3-F1
#
_cell.length_a   1.000
_cell.length_b   1.000
_cell.length_c   1.000
_cell.angle_alpha   90.00
_cell.angle_beta   90.00
_cell.angle_gamma   90.00
#
_symmetry.space_group_name_H-M   'P 1'
#
loop_
_entity.id
_entity.type
_entity.pdbx_description
1 polymer ?
#
loop_
_entity_poly.entity_id
_entity_poly.type
_entity_poly.pdbx_seq_one_letter_code
_entity_poly.pdbx_strand_id
1 'polypeptide(L)'
;MHLKELDFSSCTLIVVRLIPLLLLLQVEIVGGFQENVTNGSSKSSSLWLKRVVKDPRAIGCRNRPWICNEGEYPPRIKKRCCRNRCIDVTSDVNNCGYCGIRCPFTWQCCRGICFDTNMDPFHCGSCDHRCQLPSLCYNGMCGYAQPLPPWPFPPRPPNPPFPWPPYPVPPRTSWPPRPPLPWP
;
A
#
# COMPACT_ATOMS: atom_id res chain seq x y z
N MET A 1 -5.79 -52.67 -15.19
CA MET A 1 -5.75 -51.39 -14.47
C MET A 1 -6.59 -51.56 -13.21
N HIS A 2 -5.98 -52.09 -12.15
CA HIS A 2 -6.65 -52.42 -10.88
C HIS A 2 -6.06 -51.50 -9.80
N LEU A 3 -6.60 -50.29 -9.67
CA LEU A 3 -6.40 -49.50 -8.46
C LEU A 3 -7.49 -49.92 -7.48
N LYS A 4 -7.09 -50.79 -6.54
CA LYS A 4 -7.92 -51.31 -5.46
C LYS A 4 -8.37 -50.15 -4.56
N GLU A 5 -9.65 -50.16 -4.23
CA GLU A 5 -10.26 -49.31 -3.21
C GLU A 5 -9.50 -49.47 -1.89
N LEU A 6 -9.09 -48.35 -1.31
CA LEU A 6 -8.46 -48.29 0.00
C LEU A 6 -9.56 -48.33 1.06
N ASP A 7 -9.64 -49.46 1.76
CA ASP A 7 -10.58 -49.71 2.85
C ASP A 7 -10.49 -48.63 3.95
N PHE A 8 -11.64 -48.25 4.50
CA PHE A 8 -11.78 -47.20 5.52
C PHE A 8 -10.88 -47.43 6.75
N SER A 9 -10.62 -48.70 7.09
CA SER A 9 -9.72 -49.09 8.19
C SER A 9 -8.24 -48.84 7.90
N SER A 10 -7.83 -48.82 6.63
CA SER A 10 -6.47 -48.47 6.23
C SER A 10 -6.26 -46.95 6.30
N CYS A 11 -7.28 -46.16 5.96
CA CYS A 11 -7.25 -44.70 6.11
C CYS A 11 -7.10 -44.25 7.57
N THR A 12 -7.78 -44.89 8.52
CA THR A 12 -7.67 -44.51 9.94
C THR A 12 -6.29 -44.83 10.53
N LEU A 13 -5.68 -45.96 10.15
CA LEU A 13 -4.30 -46.28 10.52
C LEU A 13 -3.29 -45.28 9.95
N ILE A 14 -3.48 -44.85 8.69
CA ILE A 14 -2.64 -43.83 8.06
C ILE A 14 -2.76 -42.51 8.81
N VAL A 15 -3.98 -42.05 9.10
CA VAL A 15 -4.22 -40.73 9.71
C VAL A 15 -3.81 -40.68 11.19
N VAL A 16 -4.03 -41.75 11.96
CA VAL A 16 -3.83 -41.73 13.42
C VAL A 16 -2.45 -42.19 13.85
N ARG A 17 -1.75 -42.97 13.01
CA ARG A 17 -0.42 -43.52 13.35
C ARG A 17 0.67 -43.01 12.44
N LEU A 18 0.49 -43.04 11.11
CA LEU A 18 1.55 -42.66 10.18
C LEU A 18 1.70 -41.14 10.06
N ILE A 19 0.62 -40.37 9.98
CA ILE A 19 0.68 -38.90 9.90
C ILE A 19 1.35 -38.25 11.12
N PRO A 20 0.99 -38.57 12.39
CA PRO A 20 1.66 -38.00 13.54
C PRO A 20 3.12 -38.47 13.70
N LEU A 21 3.45 -39.71 13.30
CA LEU A 21 4.83 -40.20 13.29
C LEU A 21 5.69 -39.50 12.22
N LEU A 22 5.11 -39.19 11.06
CA LEU A 22 5.75 -38.41 9.99
C LEU A 22 5.94 -36.94 10.38
N LEU A 23 4.96 -36.36 11.11
CA LEU A 23 5.06 -35.03 11.72
C LEU A 23 6.15 -34.98 12.79
N LEU A 24 6.30 -36.01 13.62
CA LEU A 24 7.39 -36.11 14.60
C LEU A 24 8.77 -36.27 13.93
N LEU A 25 8.84 -36.87 12.73
CA LEU A 25 10.09 -36.94 11.94
C LEU A 25 10.53 -35.58 11.37
N GLN A 26 9.61 -34.61 11.21
CA GLN A 26 9.93 -33.24 10.78
C GLN A 26 10.40 -32.34 11.95
N VAL A 27 10.23 -32.78 13.20
CA VAL A 27 10.58 -31.98 14.40
C VAL A 27 12.10 -31.92 14.63
N GLU A 28 12.90 -32.81 14.04
CA GLU A 28 14.38 -32.77 14.14
C GLU A 28 15.06 -31.83 13.12
N ILE A 29 14.35 -31.26 12.13
CA ILE A 29 14.98 -30.39 11.09
C ILE A 29 14.74 -28.88 11.31
N VAL A 30 13.82 -28.48 12.19
CA VAL A 30 13.65 -27.06 12.58
C VAL A 30 14.22 -26.80 14.00
N GLY A 31 15.20 -27.60 14.40
CA GLY A 31 15.97 -27.40 15.65
C GLY A 31 17.33 -26.72 15.45
N GLY A 32 17.61 -26.18 14.26
CA GLY A 32 18.95 -25.67 13.92
C GLY A 32 19.00 -24.70 12.75
N PHE A 33 18.23 -23.61 12.80
CA PHE A 33 18.66 -22.39 12.09
C PHE A 33 19.16 -21.40 13.12
N GLN A 34 20.44 -21.51 13.43
CA GLN A 34 21.18 -20.38 13.95
C GLN A 34 21.18 -19.37 12.80
N GLU A 35 20.28 -18.38 12.85
CA GLU A 35 20.56 -17.14 12.18
C GLU A 35 21.87 -16.66 12.79
N ASN A 36 22.95 -16.88 12.05
CA ASN A 36 24.17 -16.13 12.15
C ASN A 36 23.82 -14.70 11.70
N VAL A 37 22.97 -14.02 12.48
CA VAL A 37 23.00 -12.58 12.54
C VAL A 37 24.42 -12.31 12.98
N THR A 38 25.23 -11.85 12.04
CA THR A 38 26.40 -11.07 12.34
C THR A 38 25.90 -9.93 13.22
N ASN A 39 25.87 -10.17 14.53
CA ASN A 39 25.92 -9.13 15.55
C ASN A 39 27.31 -8.51 15.40
N GLY A 40 27.50 -7.78 14.30
CA GLY A 40 28.46 -6.71 14.16
C GLY A 40 28.05 -5.62 15.13
N SER A 41 28.20 -5.91 16.42
CA SER A 41 28.31 -4.90 17.45
C SER A 41 29.46 -5.33 18.30
N SER A 42 30.66 -5.17 17.73
CA SER A 42 31.88 -4.93 18.50
C SER A 42 31.60 -3.74 19.42
N LYS A 43 30.97 -3.97 20.57
CA LYS A 43 30.77 -2.94 21.60
C LYS A 43 32.07 -2.76 22.36
N SER A 44 33.09 -2.26 21.66
CA SER A 44 34.22 -1.60 22.30
C SER A 44 33.78 -0.17 22.62
N SER A 45 32.93 -0.02 23.65
CA SER A 45 32.67 1.28 24.24
C SER A 45 33.64 1.50 25.39
N SER A 46 34.39 2.60 25.34
CA SER A 46 35.35 2.97 26.37
C SER A 46 34.67 3.08 27.74
N LEU A 47 35.41 2.74 28.81
CA LEU A 47 34.92 2.78 30.19
C LEU A 47 34.41 4.18 30.61
N TRP A 48 34.94 5.23 29.97
CA TRP A 48 34.49 6.60 30.17
C TRP A 48 33.10 6.85 29.60
N LEU A 49 32.80 6.33 28.39
CA LEU A 49 31.49 6.48 27.75
C LEU A 49 30.37 5.80 28.56
N LYS A 50 30.67 4.69 29.24
CA LYS A 50 29.74 3.98 30.15
C LYS A 50 29.42 4.75 31.44
N ARG A 51 30.30 5.67 31.86
CA ARG A 51 30.16 6.45 33.11
C ARG A 51 29.41 7.76 32.89
N VAL A 52 29.59 8.40 31.73
CA VAL A 52 29.00 9.71 31.43
C VAL A 52 27.62 9.60 30.77
N VAL A 53 27.38 8.52 30.01
CA VAL A 53 26.12 8.30 29.31
C VAL A 53 25.37 7.16 30.00
N LYS A 54 24.38 7.51 30.84
CA LYS A 54 23.51 6.54 31.54
C LYS A 54 22.76 5.59 30.59
N ASP A 55 22.72 5.90 29.31
CA ASP A 55 22.21 5.00 28.26
C ASP A 55 22.84 5.41 26.92
N PRO A 56 23.89 4.73 26.41
CA PRO A 56 24.50 5.09 25.14
C PRO A 56 23.45 4.88 24.05
N ARG A 57 22.77 5.98 23.69
CA ARG A 57 21.71 6.12 22.68
C ARG A 57 21.44 4.79 22.00
N ALA A 58 20.48 4.01 22.52
CA ALA A 58 19.99 2.88 21.76
C ALA A 58 19.67 3.40 20.35
N ILE A 59 20.39 2.91 19.33
CA ILE A 59 20.31 3.40 17.93
C ILE A 59 19.02 2.85 17.31
N GLY A 60 17.89 3.13 17.95
CA GLY A 60 16.61 2.54 17.61
C GLY A 60 15.64 2.51 18.78
N CYS A 61 14.48 1.95 18.49
CA CYS A 61 13.31 2.02 19.36
C CYS A 61 13.02 0.71 20.10
N ARG A 62 13.83 -0.35 19.94
CA ARG A 62 13.56 -1.71 20.46
C ARG A 62 13.33 -1.73 21.98
N ASN A 63 14.13 -0.97 22.73
CA ASN A 63 14.00 -0.87 24.19
C ASN A 63 13.28 0.42 24.63
N ARG A 64 12.97 1.32 23.69
CA ARG A 64 12.35 2.62 23.95
C ARG A 64 11.28 2.95 22.90
N PRO A 65 10.15 2.22 22.84
CA PRO A 65 9.18 2.37 21.75
C PRO A 65 8.55 3.77 21.67
N TRP A 66 8.45 4.47 22.80
CA TRP A 66 7.88 5.82 22.90
C TRP A 66 8.64 6.87 22.09
N ILE A 67 9.92 6.66 21.80
CA ILE A 67 10.76 7.57 21.00
C ILE A 67 10.19 7.77 19.58
N CYS A 68 9.42 6.80 19.07
CA CYS A 68 8.79 6.93 17.76
C CYS A 68 7.59 7.88 17.75
N ASN A 69 6.99 8.13 18.92
CA ASN A 69 5.86 9.04 19.08
C ASN A 69 6.29 10.42 19.59
N GLU A 70 7.59 10.66 19.71
CA GLU A 70 8.16 11.90 20.23
C GLU A 70 8.11 12.98 19.12
N GLY A 71 7.32 14.04 19.34
CA GLY A 71 7.05 15.06 18.33
C GLY A 71 5.91 16.02 18.72
N GLU A 72 5.37 16.73 17.73
CA GLU A 72 4.26 17.68 17.91
C GLU A 72 2.98 16.99 18.41
N TYR A 73 2.32 17.64 19.38
CA TYR A 73 0.99 17.25 19.86
C TYR A 73 -0.05 18.25 19.32
N PRO A 74 -1.09 17.82 18.58
CA PRO A 74 -1.43 16.44 18.21
C PRO A 74 -0.53 15.88 17.08
N PRO A 75 -0.16 14.58 17.12
CA PRO A 75 0.74 14.00 16.13
C PRO A 75 0.06 13.84 14.78
N ARG A 76 0.59 14.51 13.73
CA ARG A 76 0.13 14.35 12.34
C ARG A 76 0.42 12.95 11.78
N ILE A 77 1.50 12.32 12.24
CA ILE A 77 2.00 11.03 11.76
C ILE A 77 2.16 10.13 12.98
N LYS A 78 1.53 8.95 12.95
CA LYS A 78 1.69 7.95 14.01
C LYS A 78 2.77 6.98 13.58
N LYS A 79 3.88 6.93 14.33
CA LYS A 79 4.97 5.99 14.06
C LYS A 79 5.05 4.93 15.15
N ARG A 80 5.26 3.68 14.74
CA ARG A 80 5.44 2.54 15.66
C ARG A 80 6.85 2.01 15.55
N CYS A 81 7.37 1.48 16.65
CA CYS A 81 8.60 0.72 16.61
C CYS A 81 8.39 -0.64 15.95
N CYS A 82 9.01 -0.87 14.80
CA CYS A 82 9.02 -2.13 14.08
C CYS A 82 10.48 -2.52 13.81
N ARG A 83 10.91 -3.72 14.24
CA ARG A 83 12.28 -4.23 14.00
C ARG A 83 13.40 -3.21 14.37
N ASN A 84 13.28 -2.56 15.54
CA ASN A 84 14.20 -1.53 16.04
C ASN A 84 14.21 -0.20 15.24
N ARG A 85 13.27 0.02 14.30
CA ARG A 85 13.12 1.28 13.56
C ARG A 85 11.72 1.87 13.75
N CYS A 86 11.62 3.19 13.73
CA CYS A 86 10.32 3.86 13.72
C CYS A 86 9.75 3.85 12.31
N ILE A 87 8.61 3.21 12.13
CA ILE A 87 7.89 3.12 10.85
C ILE A 87 6.60 3.91 10.96
N ASP A 88 6.26 4.65 9.91
CA ASP A 88 4.98 5.33 9.77
C ASP A 88 3.88 4.31 9.55
N VAL A 89 2.96 4.18 10.51
CA VAL A 89 1.83 3.25 10.39
C VAL A 89 0.57 3.92 9.86
N THR A 90 0.64 5.20 9.47
CA THR A 90 -0.49 5.98 8.96
C THR A 90 -0.55 6.05 7.45
N SER A 91 0.59 6.00 6.76
CA SER A 91 0.69 6.12 5.31
C SER A 91 1.39 4.95 4.60
N ASP A 92 2.17 4.13 5.33
CA ASP A 92 2.89 3.00 4.74
C ASP A 92 1.93 1.85 4.40
N VAL A 93 1.82 1.56 3.11
CA VAL A 93 1.02 0.47 2.55
C VAL A 93 1.43 -0.91 3.10
N ASN A 94 2.68 -1.08 3.54
CA ASN A 94 3.22 -2.34 4.08
C ASN A 94 3.14 -2.46 5.61
N ASN A 95 2.81 -1.38 6.30
CA ASN A 95 2.77 -1.32 7.76
C ASN A 95 1.55 -0.53 8.24
N CYS A 96 0.41 -0.71 7.57
CA CYS A 96 -0.78 0.10 7.80
C CYS A 96 -1.45 -0.24 9.12
N GLY A 97 -1.52 0.72 10.04
CA GLY A 97 -2.06 0.58 11.40
C GLY A 97 -1.12 -0.17 12.37
N TYR A 98 -0.42 -1.19 11.86
CA TYR A 98 0.55 -2.00 12.60
C TYR A 98 1.67 -2.53 11.71
N CYS A 99 2.80 -2.89 12.33
CA CYS A 99 3.95 -3.46 11.65
C CYS A 99 3.57 -4.75 10.89
N GLY A 100 3.94 -4.83 9.61
CA GLY A 100 3.71 -6.02 8.77
C GLY A 100 2.29 -6.19 8.26
N ILE A 101 1.35 -5.29 8.59
CA ILE A 101 0.03 -5.28 7.96
C ILE A 101 0.15 -4.58 6.62
N ARG A 102 0.00 -5.36 5.54
CA ARG A 102 0.03 -4.85 4.18
C ARG A 102 -1.38 -4.68 3.63
N CYS A 103 -1.65 -3.54 3.01
CA CYS A 103 -2.93 -3.32 2.34
C CYS A 103 -3.07 -4.24 1.12
N PRO A 104 -4.32 -4.62 0.75
CA PRO A 104 -4.60 -5.35 -0.48
C PRO A 104 -4.07 -4.64 -1.72
N PHE A 105 -4.00 -5.36 -2.83
CA PHE A 105 -3.62 -4.77 -4.12
C PHE A 105 -4.56 -3.60 -4.46
N THR A 106 -4.01 -2.53 -5.04
CA THR A 106 -4.64 -1.22 -5.34
C THR A 106 -5.10 -0.37 -4.17
N TRP A 107 -5.08 -0.87 -2.93
CA TRP A 107 -5.51 -0.10 -1.76
C TRP A 107 -4.37 0.76 -1.21
N GLN A 108 -4.72 1.90 -0.62
CA GLN A 108 -3.78 2.79 0.05
C GLN A 108 -4.01 2.79 1.57
N CYS A 109 -2.93 3.02 2.32
CA CYS A 109 -3.03 3.21 3.75
C CYS A 109 -3.36 4.67 4.06
N CYS A 110 -4.56 4.91 4.59
CA CYS A 110 -5.00 6.22 5.05
C CYS A 110 -5.25 6.17 6.55
N ARG A 111 -4.48 6.96 7.32
CA ARG A 111 -4.62 7.09 8.77
C ARG A 111 -4.52 5.75 9.51
N GLY A 112 -3.81 4.78 8.94
CA GLY A 112 -3.61 3.44 9.49
C GLY A 112 -4.73 2.45 9.19
N ILE A 113 -5.58 2.76 8.22
CA ILE A 113 -6.61 1.87 7.69
C ILE A 113 -6.43 1.80 6.18
N CYS A 114 -6.59 0.60 5.61
CA CYS A 114 -6.51 0.43 4.16
C CYS A 114 -7.86 0.80 3.52
N PHE A 115 -7.84 1.64 2.49
CA PHE A 115 -9.01 1.98 1.69
C PHE A 115 -8.73 1.74 0.21
N ASP A 116 -9.77 1.34 -0.54
CA ASP A 116 -9.70 1.26 -1.99
C ASP A 116 -9.88 2.64 -2.59
N THR A 117 -8.76 3.29 -2.94
CA THR A 117 -8.84 4.63 -3.52
C THR A 117 -9.45 4.66 -4.92
N ASN A 118 -9.74 3.50 -5.53
CA ASN A 118 -10.34 3.47 -6.86
C ASN A 118 -11.86 3.58 -6.85
N MET A 119 -12.49 3.13 -5.76
CA MET A 119 -13.94 2.96 -5.66
C MET A 119 -14.52 3.68 -4.44
N ASP A 120 -13.71 3.94 -3.41
CA ASP A 120 -14.19 4.57 -2.19
C ASP A 120 -14.52 6.06 -2.46
N PRO A 121 -15.78 6.50 -2.22
CA PRO A 121 -16.20 7.87 -2.50
C PRO A 121 -15.62 8.91 -1.53
N PHE A 122 -15.07 8.46 -0.38
CA PHE A 122 -14.46 9.32 0.63
C PHE A 122 -12.93 9.39 0.52
N HIS A 123 -12.31 8.46 -0.21
CA HIS A 123 -10.86 8.33 -0.39
C HIS A 123 -10.49 8.18 -1.89
N CYS A 124 -11.18 8.89 -2.77
CA CYS A 124 -11.06 8.71 -4.21
C CYS A 124 -9.72 9.24 -4.76
N GLY A 125 -8.87 8.38 -5.32
CA GLY A 125 -7.55 8.71 -5.84
C GLY A 125 -6.49 9.01 -4.77
N SER A 126 -6.89 9.57 -3.64
CA SER A 126 -6.03 9.87 -2.50
C SER A 126 -6.80 9.86 -1.16
N CYS A 127 -6.05 9.77 -0.06
CA CYS A 127 -6.64 9.79 1.28
C CYS A 127 -7.41 11.09 1.56
N ASP A 128 -8.59 10.96 2.18
CA ASP A 128 -9.49 12.06 2.57
C ASP A 128 -9.99 12.90 1.37
N HIS A 129 -9.91 12.38 0.14
CA HIS A 129 -10.45 13.03 -1.06
C HIS A 129 -11.86 12.53 -1.39
N ARG A 130 -12.85 13.38 -1.08
CA ARG A 130 -14.27 13.06 -1.25
C ARG A 130 -14.79 13.57 -2.59
N CYS A 131 -15.51 12.72 -3.30
CA CYS A 131 -16.22 13.15 -4.50
C CYS A 131 -17.46 13.98 -4.16
N GLN A 132 -17.73 15.03 -4.93
CA GLN A 132 -18.91 15.86 -4.74
C GLN A 132 -20.15 15.13 -5.27
N LEU A 133 -21.18 14.94 -4.44
CA LEU A 133 -22.41 14.28 -4.90
C LEU A 133 -23.03 15.06 -6.08
N PRO A 134 -23.53 14.38 -7.15
CA PRO A 134 -23.75 12.94 -7.32
C PRO A 134 -22.57 12.17 -7.96
N SER A 135 -21.37 12.76 -8.00
CA SER A 135 -20.22 12.11 -8.61
C SER A 135 -19.76 10.89 -7.78
N LEU A 136 -19.52 9.79 -8.49
CA LEU A 136 -19.02 8.53 -7.95
C LEU A 136 -17.51 8.47 -8.19
N CYS A 137 -16.81 7.77 -7.29
CA CYS A 137 -15.42 7.42 -7.50
C CYS A 137 -15.33 6.19 -8.41
N TYR A 138 -14.61 6.32 -9.52
CA TYR A 138 -14.30 5.17 -10.38
C TYR A 138 -12.88 5.30 -10.90
N ASN A 139 -12.08 4.22 -10.79
CA ASN A 139 -10.64 4.21 -11.11
C ASN A 139 -9.84 5.37 -10.50
N GLY A 140 -10.23 5.81 -9.30
CA GLY A 140 -9.51 6.86 -8.56
C GLY A 140 -9.79 8.28 -9.04
N MET A 141 -10.86 8.45 -9.80
CA MET A 141 -11.30 9.74 -10.32
C MET A 141 -12.80 9.94 -10.05
N CYS A 142 -13.15 11.11 -9.50
CA CYS A 142 -14.54 11.51 -9.36
C CYS A 142 -15.11 11.84 -10.75
N GLY A 143 -16.31 11.35 -11.09
CA GLY A 143 -16.90 11.66 -12.40
C GLY A 143 -16.48 10.75 -13.54
N TYR A 144 -15.54 9.82 -13.31
CA TYR A 144 -14.95 9.04 -14.40
C TYR A 144 -15.97 8.08 -15.03
N ALA A 145 -16.19 8.26 -16.33
CA ALA A 145 -17.16 7.52 -17.15
C ALA A 145 -18.61 7.53 -16.64
N GLN A 146 -18.98 8.48 -15.76
CA GLN A 146 -20.36 8.58 -15.31
C GLN A 146 -21.25 9.06 -16.47
N PRO A 147 -22.44 8.44 -16.68
CA PRO A 147 -23.48 9.10 -17.45
C PRO A 147 -23.75 10.43 -16.73
N LEU A 148 -23.67 11.51 -17.50
CA LEU A 148 -23.93 12.88 -17.07
C LEU A 148 -25.07 12.93 -16.03
N PRO A 149 -24.97 13.74 -14.96
CA PRO A 149 -25.91 13.75 -13.83
C PRO A 149 -27.38 13.79 -14.27
N PRO A 150 -28.31 13.26 -13.46
CA PRO A 150 -29.72 13.47 -13.74
C PRO A 150 -29.99 14.99 -13.83
N TRP A 151 -30.64 15.37 -14.93
CA TRP A 151 -31.17 16.67 -15.34
C TRP A 151 -31.31 17.77 -14.26
N PRO A 152 -31.13 19.06 -14.62
CA PRO A 152 -31.48 19.61 -15.93
C PRO A 152 -30.25 20.07 -16.72
N PHE A 153 -29.88 19.32 -17.74
CA PHE A 153 -29.13 19.95 -18.83
C PHE A 153 -30.08 20.91 -19.56
N PRO A 154 -29.61 22.08 -20.02
CA PRO A 154 -30.37 22.86 -20.98
C PRO A 154 -30.71 21.96 -22.18
N PRO A 155 -31.89 22.13 -22.80
CA PRO A 155 -32.26 21.34 -23.96
C PRO A 155 -31.13 21.43 -24.99
N ARG A 156 -30.81 20.29 -25.62
CA ARG A 156 -29.86 20.27 -26.73
C ARG A 156 -30.28 21.38 -27.72
N PRO A 157 -29.37 22.27 -28.14
CA PRO A 157 -29.70 23.28 -29.12
C PRO A 157 -30.33 22.59 -30.35
N PRO A 158 -31.35 23.21 -30.98
CA PRO A 158 -31.96 22.64 -32.16
C PRO A 158 -30.89 22.33 -33.21
N ASN A 159 -31.05 21.21 -33.90
CA ASN A 159 -30.17 20.88 -35.01
C ASN A 159 -30.19 22.04 -36.00
N PRO A 160 -29.02 22.47 -36.52
CA PRO A 160 -28.99 23.50 -37.53
C PRO A 160 -29.77 23.03 -38.77
N PRO A 161 -30.38 23.97 -39.51
CA PRO A 161 -31.14 23.63 -40.70
C PRO A 161 -30.22 22.92 -41.71
N PHE A 162 -30.73 21.85 -42.31
CA PHE A 162 -30.08 21.22 -43.44
C PHE A 162 -30.50 21.92 -44.73
N PRO A 163 -29.59 22.20 -45.68
CA PRO A 163 -28.16 21.90 -45.66
C PRO A 163 -27.36 22.84 -44.75
N TRP A 164 -26.30 22.30 -44.14
CA TRP A 164 -25.39 23.05 -43.28
C TRP A 164 -24.83 24.27 -44.03
N PRO A 165 -24.81 25.47 -43.41
CA PRO A 165 -24.12 26.60 -44.02
C PRO A 165 -22.64 26.23 -44.22
N PRO A 166 -22.00 26.66 -45.32
CA PRO A 166 -20.59 26.40 -45.54
C PRO A 166 -19.79 26.95 -44.36
N TYR A 167 -18.95 26.10 -43.77
CA TYR A 167 -18.06 26.52 -42.70
C TYR A 167 -17.25 27.74 -43.17
N PRO A 168 -17.18 28.84 -42.39
CA PRO A 168 -16.33 29.95 -42.73
C PRO A 168 -14.89 29.45 -42.84
N VAL A 169 -14.28 29.65 -44.01
CA VAL A 169 -12.89 29.29 -44.23
C VAL A 169 -12.07 30.17 -43.28
N PRO A 170 -11.34 29.60 -42.31
CA PRO A 170 -10.48 30.43 -41.46
C PRO A 170 -9.48 31.18 -42.35
N PRO A 171 -9.17 32.45 -42.04
CA PRO A 171 -8.17 33.18 -42.79
C PRO A 171 -6.88 32.36 -42.82
N ARG A 172 -6.27 32.28 -43.99
CA ARG A 172 -5.00 31.58 -44.19
C ARG A 172 -3.93 32.35 -43.42
N THR A 173 -3.75 32.05 -42.14
CA THR A 173 -2.63 32.59 -41.37
C THR A 173 -1.36 32.00 -41.97
N SER A 174 -0.40 32.87 -42.29
CA SER A 174 0.95 32.44 -42.60
C SER A 174 1.45 31.62 -41.41
N TRP A 175 1.89 30.40 -41.68
CA TRP A 175 2.47 29.53 -40.66
C TRP A 175 3.57 30.29 -39.89
N PRO A 176 3.62 30.21 -38.56
CA PRO A 176 4.74 30.76 -37.82
C PRO A 176 6.04 30.11 -38.30
N PRO A 177 7.14 30.87 -38.44
CA PRO A 177 8.41 30.33 -38.92
C PRO A 177 8.86 29.18 -38.00
N ARG A 178 9.35 28.11 -38.63
CA ARG A 178 9.86 26.91 -37.95
C ARG A 178 10.99 27.34 -36.99
N PRO A 179 10.97 26.92 -35.71
CA PRO A 179 12.07 27.23 -34.79
C PRO A 179 13.39 26.65 -35.30
N PRO A 180 14.53 27.34 -35.08
CA PRO A 180 15.84 26.85 -35.50
C PRO A 180 16.17 25.53 -34.80
N LEU A 181 16.79 24.61 -35.55
CA LEU A 181 17.29 23.34 -35.01
C LEU A 181 18.33 23.60 -33.91
N PRO A 182 18.36 22.81 -32.83
CA PRO A 182 19.45 22.85 -31.87
C PRO A 182 20.75 22.43 -32.55
N TRP A 183 21.81 23.21 -32.32
CA TRP A 183 23.15 22.96 -32.86
C TRP A 183 23.72 21.61 -32.35
N PRO A 184 24.56 20.94 -33.16
CA PRO A 184 25.16 19.65 -32.83
C PRO A 184 26.17 19.70 -31.69
#